data_AF-L5KZZ6-F1
#
_entry.id   AF-L5KZZ6-F1
#
_cell.length_a   1.000
_cell.length_b   1.000
_cell.length_c   1.000
_cell.angle_alpha   90.00
_cell.angle_beta   90.00
_cell.angle_gamma   90.00
#
_symmetry.space_group_name_H-M   'P 1'
#
loop_
_entity.id
_entity.type
_entity.pdbx_description
1 polymer ?
#
loop_
_entity_poly.entity_id
_entity_poly.type
_entity_poly.pdbx_seq_one_letter_code
_entity_poly.pdbx_strand_id
1 'polypeptide(L)'
;MAAAPQAPGRGSVRKTRPLTVKTSLNNPYTICWSALEREDIHFFLQTLEDRFTSIGLKKIEDKRRKKKQPFLRKQSRDRCSTDVDASEDLKEKQPEDAQQVAGWTPVHARRQLAIGVNEVTRALERDELLLVLVCKSAKPAIITSHLIQLSLSRMVPACQVPRLSERIAPVIGLKCVLALGFRKDTTDFVDEVNAIIPRVPSLNVPWLQDRLEDSRENLETESLESQDKEILATSFEDFSKHKRKLVESQRTVVLQPLKIKKLIPNPNKKRKPPKSKKAASK
;
A
#
# COMPACT_ATOMS: atom_id res chain seq x y z
N MET A 1 -12.94 71.38 -41.61
CA MET A 1 -12.50 70.16 -42.33
C MET A 1 -10.98 70.22 -42.37
N ALA A 2 -10.17 69.35 -41.78
CA ALA A 2 -10.31 67.91 -41.55
C ALA A 2 -9.62 67.47 -40.24
N ALA A 3 -10.17 66.43 -39.62
CA ALA A 3 -9.63 65.80 -38.42
C ALA A 3 -8.42 64.91 -38.76
N ALA A 4 -7.44 64.85 -37.85
CA ALA A 4 -6.27 63.99 -37.98
C ALA A 4 -6.66 62.49 -37.95
N PRO A 5 -6.02 61.63 -38.77
CA PRO A 5 -6.35 60.22 -38.84
C PRO A 5 -5.94 59.50 -37.54
N GLN A 6 -6.91 58.88 -36.86
CA GLN A 6 -6.64 57.97 -35.77
C GLN A 6 -5.92 56.72 -36.29
N ALA A 7 -4.79 56.39 -35.69
CA ALA A 7 -4.09 55.13 -35.97
C ALA A 7 -4.96 53.94 -35.52
N PRO A 8 -5.00 52.83 -36.29
CA PRO A 8 -5.75 51.65 -35.90
C PRO A 8 -5.17 51.06 -34.60
N GLY A 9 -6.02 50.95 -33.58
CA GLY A 9 -5.66 50.34 -32.30
C GLY A 9 -5.13 48.93 -32.51
N ARG A 10 -3.81 48.76 -32.36
CA ARG A 10 -3.18 47.43 -32.35
C ARG A 10 -3.68 46.70 -31.11
N GLY A 11 -4.65 45.81 -31.30
CA GLY A 11 -5.06 44.84 -30.30
C GLY A 11 -3.84 44.08 -29.79
N SER A 12 -3.58 44.16 -28.48
CA SER A 12 -2.51 43.42 -27.82
C SER A 12 -2.87 41.93 -27.84
N VAL A 13 -2.40 41.22 -28.85
CA VAL A 13 -2.41 39.75 -28.87
C VAL A 13 -1.48 39.32 -27.74
N ARG A 14 -2.05 39.00 -26.57
CA ARG A 14 -1.32 38.49 -25.42
C ARG A 14 -0.57 37.23 -25.87
N LYS A 15 0.75 37.34 -26.00
CA LYS A 15 1.63 36.20 -26.34
C LYS A 15 1.37 35.08 -25.33
N THR A 16 0.76 33.99 -25.79
CA THR A 16 0.53 32.78 -24.99
C THR A 16 1.90 32.26 -24.55
N ARG A 17 2.09 32.05 -23.24
CA ARG A 17 3.37 31.55 -22.72
C ARG A 17 3.67 30.19 -23.38
N PRO A 18 4.91 29.95 -23.85
CA PRO A 18 5.25 28.68 -24.46
C PRO A 18 5.07 27.55 -23.45
N LEU A 19 4.38 26.48 -23.88
CA LEU A 19 4.15 25.30 -23.05
C LEU A 19 5.50 24.69 -22.68
N THR A 20 5.90 24.84 -21.43
CA THR A 20 7.14 24.23 -20.94
C THR A 20 6.88 22.75 -20.65
N VAL A 21 7.18 21.89 -21.63
CA VAL A 21 7.09 20.44 -21.46
C VAL A 21 8.29 19.98 -20.64
N LYS A 22 8.02 19.40 -19.47
CA LYS A 22 9.04 18.74 -18.65
C LYS A 22 8.94 17.24 -18.88
N THR A 23 10.03 16.63 -19.31
CA THR A 23 10.16 15.18 -19.36
C THR A 23 10.52 14.68 -17.96
N SER A 24 9.72 13.77 -17.41
CA SER A 24 10.02 13.08 -16.15
C SER A 24 10.21 11.59 -16.42
N LEU A 25 11.15 10.98 -15.69
CA LEU A 25 11.29 9.54 -15.66
C LEU A 25 10.29 9.01 -14.64
N ASN A 26 9.13 8.57 -15.11
CA ASN A 26 8.14 7.92 -14.26
C ASN A 26 8.42 6.41 -14.20
N ASN A 27 8.11 5.79 -13.06
CA ASN A 27 8.21 4.34 -12.93
C ASN A 27 7.22 3.67 -13.91
N PRO A 28 7.67 2.83 -14.86
CA PRO A 28 6.78 2.14 -15.79
C PRO A 28 5.95 1.05 -15.11
N TYR A 29 6.36 0.57 -13.94
CA TYR A 29 5.69 -0.52 -13.26
C TYR A 29 4.60 -0.03 -12.31
N THR A 30 3.36 -0.44 -12.58
CA THR A 30 2.23 -0.26 -11.68
C THR A 30 2.00 -1.53 -10.88
N ILE A 31 2.18 -1.46 -9.57
CA ILE A 31 1.88 -2.58 -8.67
C ILE A 31 0.40 -2.54 -8.37
N CYS A 32 -0.30 -3.57 -8.84
CA CYS A 32 -1.75 -3.69 -8.73
C CYS A 32 -2.11 -4.93 -7.90
N TRP A 33 -3.28 -4.86 -7.27
CA TRP A 33 -3.88 -6.02 -6.62
C TRP A 33 -4.38 -7.01 -7.68
N SER A 34 -4.26 -8.31 -7.39
CA SER A 34 -4.84 -9.36 -8.21
C SER A 34 -6.38 -9.30 -8.15
N ALA A 35 -7.03 -9.64 -9.26
CA ALA A 35 -8.48 -9.70 -9.32
C ALA A 35 -8.99 -10.91 -8.55
N LEU A 36 -10.03 -10.72 -7.74
CA LEU A 36 -10.71 -11.77 -6.99
C LEU A 36 -12.07 -12.05 -7.65
N GLU A 37 -12.43 -13.33 -7.75
CA GLU A 37 -13.73 -13.78 -8.28
C GLU A 37 -14.89 -13.32 -7.41
N ARG A 38 -16.09 -13.17 -8.01
CA ARG A 38 -17.24 -12.60 -7.30
C ARG A 38 -17.74 -13.55 -6.21
N GLU A 39 -17.76 -14.83 -6.54
CA GLU A 39 -18.14 -15.95 -5.69
C GLU A 39 -17.25 -15.97 -4.44
N ASP A 40 -15.94 -15.85 -4.62
CA ASP A 40 -14.97 -15.83 -3.53
C ASP A 40 -15.07 -14.55 -2.68
N ILE A 41 -15.34 -13.39 -3.29
CA ILE A 41 -15.62 -12.16 -2.54
C ILE A 41 -16.79 -12.38 -1.57
N HIS A 42 -17.89 -12.96 -2.07
CA HIS A 42 -19.07 -13.22 -1.26
C HIS A 42 -18.78 -14.25 -0.16
N PHE A 43 -18.09 -15.33 -0.51
CA PHE A 43 -17.66 -16.36 0.43
C PHE A 43 -16.78 -15.80 1.56
N PHE A 44 -15.79 -14.97 1.25
CA PHE A 44 -14.90 -14.37 2.25
C PHE A 44 -15.65 -13.44 3.20
N LEU A 45 -16.52 -12.59 2.66
CA LEU A 45 -17.29 -11.64 3.47
C LEU A 45 -18.26 -12.37 4.40
N GLN A 46 -18.98 -13.37 3.90
CA GLN A 46 -19.95 -14.13 4.69
C GLN A 46 -19.26 -14.95 5.79
N THR A 47 -18.23 -15.71 5.42
CA THR A 47 -17.47 -16.55 6.37
C THR A 47 -16.93 -15.71 7.54
N LEU A 48 -16.38 -14.53 7.23
CA LEU A 48 -15.88 -13.63 8.26
C LEU A 48 -16.99 -12.99 9.09
N GLU A 49 -18.08 -12.54 8.47
CA GLU A 49 -19.24 -11.96 9.15
C GLU A 49 -19.85 -12.94 10.16
N ASP A 50 -20.04 -14.20 9.75
CA ASP A 50 -20.58 -15.27 10.59
C ASP A 50 -19.65 -15.58 11.76
N ARG A 51 -18.33 -15.64 11.54
CA ARG A 51 -17.36 -15.96 12.59
C ARG A 51 -17.11 -14.82 13.55
N PHE A 52 -17.03 -13.57 13.08
CA PHE A 52 -16.98 -12.42 13.99
C PHE A 52 -18.24 -12.31 14.85
N THR A 53 -19.41 -12.65 14.30
CA THR A 53 -20.66 -12.68 15.05
C THR A 53 -20.68 -13.81 16.07
N SER A 54 -20.22 -15.00 15.71
CA SER A 54 -20.14 -16.17 16.58
C SER A 54 -19.17 -15.98 17.76
N ILE A 55 -18.00 -15.39 17.51
CA ILE A 55 -17.01 -15.07 18.55
C ILE A 55 -17.49 -13.89 19.40
N GLY A 56 -18.37 -13.04 18.87
CA GLY A 56 -18.86 -11.84 19.53
C GLY A 56 -17.82 -10.73 19.65
N LEU A 57 -16.84 -10.68 18.74
CA LEU A 57 -15.77 -9.67 18.77
C LEU A 57 -16.34 -8.27 18.55
N LYS A 58 -16.43 -7.47 19.61
CA LYS A 58 -16.94 -6.10 19.58
C LYS A 58 -16.04 -5.15 20.34
N LYS A 59 -15.80 -3.98 19.75
CA LYS A 59 -15.18 -2.84 20.41
C LYS A 59 -16.26 -2.00 21.07
N ILE A 60 -16.29 -1.99 22.40
CA ILE A 60 -17.20 -1.16 23.19
C ILE A 60 -16.50 0.18 23.43
N GLU A 61 -17.01 1.25 22.80
CA GLU A 61 -16.52 2.61 23.04
C GLU A 61 -17.20 3.22 24.28
N ASP A 62 -16.39 3.76 25.20
CA ASP A 62 -16.91 4.47 26.35
C ASP A 62 -17.50 5.82 25.94
N LYS A 63 -18.83 5.88 25.86
CA LYS A 63 -19.56 7.11 25.55
C LYS A 63 -19.29 8.21 26.60
N ARG A 64 -18.84 7.87 27.82
CA ARG A 64 -18.57 8.84 28.90
C ARG A 64 -17.28 9.64 28.69
N ARG A 65 -16.26 9.07 28.03
CA ARG A 65 -14.99 9.78 27.74
C ARG A 65 -15.12 10.83 26.64
N LYS A 66 -16.05 10.66 25.69
CA LYS A 66 -16.32 11.65 24.63
C LYS A 66 -16.89 12.98 25.14
N LYS A 67 -17.45 13.01 26.36
CA LYS A 67 -17.96 14.25 26.99
C LYS A 67 -16.88 15.04 27.75
N LYS A 68 -15.65 14.52 27.92
CA LYS A 68 -14.59 15.12 28.76
C LYS A 68 -13.35 15.58 27.97
N GLN A 69 -13.49 16.10 26.76
CA GLN A 69 -12.44 16.94 26.19
C GLN A 69 -12.87 18.41 26.19
N PRO A 70 -12.63 19.16 27.29
CA PRO A 70 -12.50 20.58 27.17
C PRO A 70 -11.19 20.87 26.42
N PHE A 71 -11.30 21.77 25.47
CA PHE A 71 -10.25 22.30 24.62
C PHE A 71 -9.14 22.94 25.50
N LEU A 72 -8.13 22.18 25.90
CA LEU A 72 -6.99 22.73 26.65
C LEU A 72 -6.05 23.46 25.68
N ARG A 73 -6.29 24.77 25.60
CA ARG A 73 -5.35 25.75 25.09
C ARG A 73 -4.01 25.65 25.85
N LYS A 74 -2.96 25.83 25.07
CA LYS A 74 -1.54 25.82 25.42
C LYS A 74 -1.17 26.98 26.38
N GLN A 75 -0.20 26.71 27.26
CA GLN A 75 0.64 27.62 28.07
C GLN A 75 -0.07 28.22 29.31
N SER A 76 0.50 28.31 30.53
CA SER A 76 1.88 28.39 31.00
C SER A 76 1.95 28.19 32.53
N ARG A 77 3.17 27.99 33.07
CA ARG A 77 3.61 28.06 34.50
C ARG A 77 3.07 26.99 35.45
N ASP A 78 3.76 26.58 36.50
CA ASP A 78 5.15 26.60 36.96
C ASP A 78 5.11 25.71 38.23
N ARG A 79 6.25 25.11 38.56
CA ARG A 79 6.63 24.49 39.86
C ARG A 79 6.22 23.05 40.22
N CYS A 80 7.31 22.29 40.34
CA CYS A 80 7.59 21.19 41.26
C CYS A 80 7.14 21.46 42.72
N SER A 81 6.51 20.47 43.34
CA SER A 81 6.75 20.13 44.75
C SER A 81 6.25 18.70 45.03
N THR A 82 7.18 17.88 45.49
CA THR A 82 7.03 16.68 46.33
C THR A 82 5.96 16.89 47.40
N ASP A 83 5.14 15.88 47.70
CA ASP A 83 4.94 15.37 49.06
C ASP A 83 4.11 14.07 49.08
N VAL A 84 4.54 13.23 50.02
CA VAL A 84 4.05 11.91 50.43
C VAL A 84 2.83 12.11 51.34
N ASP A 85 1.76 11.31 51.21
CA ASP A 85 1.35 10.37 52.26
C ASP A 85 0.10 9.54 51.93
N ALA A 86 0.03 8.40 52.59
CA ALA A 86 -0.91 7.30 52.48
C ALA A 86 -2.35 7.60 52.90
N SER A 87 -3.30 6.85 52.32
CA SER A 87 -4.41 6.27 53.08
C SER A 87 -5.02 5.11 52.29
N GLU A 88 -4.92 3.92 52.86
CA GLU A 88 -5.79 2.80 52.53
C GLU A 88 -7.21 3.12 53.00
N ASP A 89 -8.21 2.80 52.20
CA ASP A 89 -9.52 2.44 52.75
C ASP A 89 -10.28 1.52 51.78
N LEU A 90 -10.40 0.28 52.23
CA LEU A 90 -11.25 -0.77 51.71
C LEU A 90 -12.72 -0.34 51.79
N LYS A 91 -13.39 -0.29 50.64
CA LYS A 91 -14.84 -0.49 50.57
C LYS A 91 -15.15 -1.62 49.61
N GLU A 92 -15.33 -2.80 50.19
CA GLU A 92 -16.11 -3.89 49.60
C GLU A 92 -17.50 -3.37 49.19
N LYS A 93 -17.82 -3.54 47.91
CA LYS A 93 -19.19 -3.71 47.43
C LYS A 93 -19.17 -4.77 46.32
N GLN A 94 -19.76 -5.92 46.62
CA GLN A 94 -20.25 -6.92 45.65
C GLN A 94 -21.59 -6.43 45.02
N PRO A 95 -22.11 -7.12 43.99
CA PRO A 95 -21.94 -6.90 42.56
C PRO A 95 -23.22 -6.24 41.97
N GLU A 96 -23.39 -6.26 40.64
CA GLU A 96 -24.59 -5.77 39.92
C GLU A 96 -24.59 -4.28 39.53
N ASP A 97 -23.64 -3.95 38.66
CA ASP A 97 -23.99 -3.48 37.32
C ASP A 97 -22.75 -3.67 36.46
N ALA A 98 -22.89 -4.37 35.34
CA ALA A 98 -21.80 -4.62 34.40
C ALA A 98 -21.28 -3.29 33.86
N GLN A 99 -20.33 -2.71 34.59
CA GLN A 99 -19.60 -1.52 34.20
C GLN A 99 -18.69 -1.96 33.06
N GLN A 100 -19.26 -2.06 31.86
CA GLN A 100 -18.58 -2.53 30.65
C GLN A 100 -17.30 -1.72 30.50
N VAL A 101 -16.18 -2.35 30.84
CA VAL A 101 -14.87 -1.74 30.76
C VAL A 101 -14.63 -1.43 29.29
N ALA A 102 -14.37 -0.16 29.00
CA ALA A 102 -14.09 0.33 27.66
C ALA A 102 -12.99 -0.52 27.02
N GLY A 103 -13.28 -1.17 25.89
CA GLY A 103 -12.30 -2.08 25.32
C GLY A 103 -12.85 -3.08 24.32
N TRP A 104 -11.98 -4.04 24.02
CA TRP A 104 -12.25 -5.15 23.12
C TRP A 104 -12.78 -6.34 23.90
N THR A 105 -13.90 -6.88 23.45
CA THR A 105 -14.49 -8.11 24.02
C THR A 105 -14.70 -9.10 22.87
N PRO A 106 -14.14 -10.32 22.91
CA PRO A 106 -13.16 -10.82 23.86
C PRO A 106 -11.71 -10.40 23.53
N VAL A 107 -10.86 -10.33 24.56
CA VAL A 107 -9.46 -9.85 24.43
C VAL A 107 -8.57 -10.85 23.70
N HIS A 108 -8.81 -12.15 23.85
CA HIS A 108 -8.01 -13.20 23.19
C HIS A 108 -8.16 -13.13 21.66
N ALA A 109 -9.40 -13.07 21.16
CA ALA A 109 -9.66 -12.96 19.73
C ALA A 109 -9.09 -11.66 19.13
N ARG A 110 -9.10 -10.55 19.90
CA ARG A 110 -8.48 -9.30 19.46
C ARG A 110 -6.96 -9.42 19.28
N ARG A 111 -6.26 -10.17 20.13
CA ARG A 111 -4.80 -10.34 20.03
C ARG A 111 -4.39 -11.10 18.78
N GLN A 112 -5.24 -12.02 18.34
CA GLN A 112 -5.03 -12.83 17.13
C GLN A 112 -5.19 -12.03 15.82
N LEU A 113 -5.74 -10.82 15.89
CA LEU A 113 -6.01 -9.97 14.72
C LEU A 113 -5.10 -8.75 14.68
N ALA A 114 -4.75 -8.31 13.47
CA ALA A 114 -4.16 -7.02 13.18
C ALA A 114 -5.20 -6.17 12.44
N ILE A 115 -5.64 -5.06 13.05
CA ILE A 115 -6.71 -4.22 12.48
C ILE A 115 -6.15 -2.86 12.11
N GLY A 116 -6.29 -2.50 10.85
CA GLY A 116 -5.82 -1.24 10.29
C GLY A 116 -4.43 -1.35 9.67
N VAL A 117 -4.11 -0.38 8.81
CA VAL A 117 -2.92 -0.41 7.96
C VAL A 117 -1.64 -0.49 8.80
N ASN A 118 -1.51 0.35 9.84
CA ASN A 118 -0.30 0.40 10.66
C ASN A 118 -0.05 -0.89 11.47
N GLU A 119 -1.11 -1.55 11.94
CA GLU A 119 -0.95 -2.82 12.67
C GLU A 119 -0.56 -3.93 11.70
N VAL A 120 -1.21 -3.98 10.53
CA VAL A 120 -0.91 -4.96 9.48
C VAL A 120 0.51 -4.76 8.95
N THR A 121 0.97 -3.53 8.70
CA THR A 121 2.35 -3.28 8.26
C THR A 121 3.36 -3.76 9.29
N ARG A 122 3.17 -3.40 10.57
CA ARG A 122 4.07 -3.81 11.66
C ARG A 122 4.10 -5.32 11.84
N ALA A 123 2.96 -5.99 11.67
CA ALA A 123 2.88 -7.45 11.76
C ALA A 123 3.49 -8.15 10.54
N LEU A 124 3.37 -7.59 9.34
CA LEU A 124 4.09 -8.06 8.14
C LEU A 124 5.61 -7.89 8.29
N GLU A 125 6.07 -6.76 8.83
CA GLU A 125 7.51 -6.52 9.07
C GLU A 125 8.12 -7.55 10.01
N ARG A 126 7.34 -8.04 10.98
CA ARG A 126 7.72 -9.06 11.96
C ARG A 126 7.45 -10.49 11.52
N ASP A 127 6.88 -10.69 10.34
CA ASP A 127 6.48 -12.01 9.85
C ASP A 127 5.51 -12.73 10.81
N GLU A 128 4.57 -11.98 11.40
CA GLU A 128 3.57 -12.49 12.36
C GLU A 128 2.24 -12.87 11.70
N LEU A 129 2.03 -12.63 10.38
CA LEU A 129 0.74 -12.80 9.72
C LEU A 129 0.66 -14.07 8.84
N LEU A 130 -0.53 -14.66 8.78
CA LEU A 130 -0.90 -15.77 7.89
C LEU A 130 -1.66 -15.30 6.65
N LEU A 131 -2.55 -14.33 6.81
CA LEU A 131 -3.44 -13.85 5.76
C LEU A 131 -3.67 -12.36 5.93
N VAL A 132 -3.67 -11.61 4.82
CA VAL A 132 -3.97 -10.18 4.80
C VAL A 132 -5.13 -9.88 3.85
N LEU A 133 -6.16 -9.23 4.37
CA LEU A 133 -7.31 -8.76 3.60
C LEU A 133 -7.35 -7.23 3.61
N VAL A 134 -7.40 -6.64 2.43
CA VAL A 134 -7.38 -5.19 2.24
C VAL A 134 -8.68 -4.73 1.61
N CYS A 135 -9.25 -3.65 2.11
CA CYS A 135 -10.47 -3.09 1.53
C CYS A 135 -10.16 -2.24 0.29
N LYS A 136 -10.98 -2.38 -0.76
CA LYS A 136 -10.92 -1.52 -1.97
C LYS A 136 -11.41 -0.08 -1.75
N SER A 137 -12.04 0.23 -0.61
CA SER A 137 -12.58 1.56 -0.31
C SER A 137 -11.52 2.58 0.14
N ALA A 138 -10.26 2.16 0.35
CA ALA A 138 -9.19 3.04 0.81
C ALA A 138 -8.86 4.14 -0.22
N LYS A 139 -8.92 5.41 0.23
CA LYS A 139 -8.55 6.58 -0.57
C LYS A 139 -7.56 7.44 0.24
N PRO A 140 -6.36 7.75 -0.30
CA PRO A 140 -5.79 7.30 -1.57
C PRO A 140 -5.32 5.83 -1.57
N ALA A 141 -5.33 5.18 -2.74
CA ALA A 141 -4.94 3.77 -2.91
C ALA A 141 -3.48 3.48 -2.53
N ILE A 142 -2.61 4.50 -2.51
CA ILE A 142 -1.22 4.37 -2.08
C ILE A 142 -1.06 3.95 -0.61
N ILE A 143 -2.09 4.19 0.21
CA ILE A 143 -2.13 3.75 1.62
C ILE A 143 -2.14 2.23 1.70
N THR A 144 -2.62 1.52 0.69
CA THR A 144 -2.68 0.05 0.74
C THR A 144 -1.72 -0.61 -0.25
N SER A 145 -1.24 0.11 -1.28
CA SER A 145 -0.37 -0.47 -2.32
C SER A 145 0.93 -1.06 -1.78
N HIS A 146 1.50 -0.48 -0.72
CA HIS A 146 2.75 -0.96 -0.13
C HIS A 146 2.60 -2.34 0.54
N LEU A 147 1.38 -2.72 0.94
CA LEU A 147 1.10 -4.03 1.51
C LEU A 147 1.35 -5.17 0.50
N ILE A 148 1.22 -4.91 -0.80
CA ILE A 148 1.47 -5.91 -1.86
C ILE A 148 2.93 -6.37 -1.80
N GLN A 149 3.86 -5.42 -1.82
CA GLN A 149 5.29 -5.72 -1.76
C GLN A 149 5.69 -6.38 -0.44
N LEU A 150 5.18 -5.86 0.69
CA LEU A 150 5.48 -6.40 2.01
C LEU A 150 4.98 -7.84 2.15
N SER A 151 3.75 -8.12 1.71
CA SER A 151 3.16 -9.46 1.80
C SER A 151 3.93 -10.46 0.93
N LEU A 152 4.28 -10.06 -0.30
CA LEU A 152 5.12 -10.90 -1.16
C LEU A 152 6.51 -11.13 -0.58
N SER A 153 7.15 -10.15 0.05
CA SER A 153 8.47 -10.37 0.67
C SER A 153 8.48 -11.43 1.77
N ARG A 154 7.32 -11.68 2.39
CA ARG A 154 7.12 -12.65 3.47
C ARG A 154 6.32 -13.89 3.06
N MET A 155 6.02 -14.05 1.77
CA MET A 155 5.19 -15.15 1.25
C MET A 155 3.82 -15.25 1.93
N VAL A 156 3.25 -14.10 2.34
CA VAL A 156 1.92 -14.04 2.96
C VAL A 156 0.88 -13.80 1.87
N PRO A 157 -0.17 -14.66 1.74
CA PRO A 157 -1.27 -14.43 0.82
C PRO A 157 -2.00 -13.15 1.22
N ALA A 158 -2.17 -12.25 0.25
CA ALA A 158 -2.86 -10.99 0.48
C ALA A 158 -3.80 -10.67 -0.67
N CYS A 159 -5.03 -10.29 -0.34
CA CYS A 159 -6.07 -10.02 -1.33
C CYS A 159 -6.78 -8.70 -1.06
N GLN A 160 -7.24 -8.06 -2.14
CA GLN A 160 -8.14 -6.93 -2.05
C GLN A 160 -9.59 -7.41 -2.12
N VAL A 161 -10.37 -7.13 -1.07
CA VAL A 161 -11.79 -7.46 -0.98
C VAL A 161 -12.61 -6.16 -1.05
N PRO A 162 -13.50 -5.99 -2.05
CA PRO A 162 -14.40 -4.84 -2.08
C PRO A 162 -15.46 -4.96 -0.98
N ARG A 163 -15.91 -3.82 -0.44
CA ARG A 163 -16.94 -3.74 0.62
C ARG A 163 -16.59 -4.45 1.94
N LEU A 164 -15.33 -4.85 2.14
CA LEU A 164 -14.85 -5.41 3.41
C LEU A 164 -15.20 -4.52 4.60
N SER A 165 -14.93 -3.21 4.48
CA SER A 165 -15.23 -2.25 5.55
C SER A 165 -16.74 -2.12 5.83
N GLU A 166 -17.59 -2.26 4.81
CA GLU A 166 -19.03 -2.07 4.97
C GLU A 166 -19.68 -3.24 5.72
N ARG A 167 -19.17 -4.47 5.51
CA ARG A 167 -19.67 -5.68 6.16
C ARG A 167 -19.03 -5.92 7.54
N ILE A 168 -17.71 -5.82 7.63
CA ILE A 168 -16.98 -6.24 8.82
C ILE A 168 -16.91 -5.15 9.88
N ALA A 169 -16.78 -3.88 9.50
CA ALA A 169 -16.69 -2.79 10.49
C ALA A 169 -17.90 -2.70 11.43
N PRO A 170 -19.17 -2.79 10.98
CA PRO A 170 -20.31 -2.73 11.89
C PRO A 170 -20.36 -3.92 12.86
N VAL A 171 -20.00 -5.12 12.42
CA VAL A 171 -19.97 -6.33 13.27
C VAL A 171 -18.99 -6.15 14.42
N ILE A 172 -17.81 -5.59 14.12
CA ILE A 172 -16.73 -5.38 15.09
C ILE A 172 -16.95 -4.13 15.97
N GLY A 173 -17.91 -3.26 15.63
CA GLY A 173 -18.12 -1.99 16.34
C GLY A 173 -17.09 -0.91 15.97
N LEU A 174 -16.56 -0.95 14.75
CA LEU A 174 -15.65 0.05 14.19
C LEU A 174 -16.35 0.89 13.12
N LYS A 175 -15.82 2.09 12.86
CA LYS A 175 -16.31 2.93 11.76
C LYS A 175 -15.91 2.37 10.40
N CYS A 176 -14.64 2.02 10.24
CA CYS A 176 -14.08 1.50 9.00
C CYS A 176 -12.90 0.56 9.31
N VAL A 177 -12.75 -0.49 8.51
CA VAL A 177 -11.60 -1.40 8.52
C VAL A 177 -10.98 -1.39 7.12
N LEU A 178 -9.81 -0.77 6.97
CA LEU A 178 -9.12 -0.67 5.68
C LEU A 178 -8.21 -1.86 5.38
N ALA A 179 -7.63 -2.44 6.42
CA ALA A 179 -6.78 -3.62 6.34
C ALA A 179 -7.07 -4.49 7.56
N LEU A 180 -7.07 -5.80 7.33
CA LEU A 180 -7.29 -6.83 8.33
C LEU A 180 -6.22 -7.90 8.11
N GLY A 181 -5.54 -8.30 9.17
CA GLY A 181 -4.56 -9.37 9.14
C GLY A 181 -4.86 -10.41 10.21
N PHE A 182 -4.64 -11.68 9.88
CA PHE A 182 -4.72 -12.80 10.81
C PHE A 182 -3.30 -13.19 11.22
N ARG A 183 -3.03 -13.25 12.52
CA ARG A 183 -1.71 -13.63 13.04
C ARG A 183 -1.48 -15.14 12.95
N LYS A 184 -0.23 -15.57 12.97
CA LYS A 184 0.17 -16.99 13.05
C LYS A 184 -0.35 -17.68 14.31
N ASP A 185 -0.47 -16.92 15.40
CA ASP A 185 -0.96 -17.42 16.70
C ASP A 185 -2.51 -17.47 16.77
N THR A 186 -3.23 -17.35 15.65
CA THR A 186 -4.69 -17.44 15.64
C THR A 186 -5.12 -18.87 15.95
N THR A 187 -5.97 -19.07 16.95
CA THR A 187 -6.64 -20.35 17.25
C THR A 187 -8.10 -20.33 16.80
N ASP A 188 -8.77 -19.19 16.92
CA ASP A 188 -10.23 -19.12 16.75
C ASP A 188 -10.64 -18.89 15.29
N PHE A 189 -9.68 -18.56 14.43
CA PHE A 189 -9.87 -18.21 13.01
C PHE A 189 -9.18 -19.20 12.06
N VAL A 190 -8.66 -20.33 12.57
CA VAL A 190 -7.82 -21.25 11.78
C VAL A 190 -8.59 -21.85 10.61
N ASP A 191 -9.81 -22.32 10.86
CA ASP A 191 -10.64 -22.98 9.84
C ASP A 191 -10.98 -22.01 8.69
N GLU A 192 -11.28 -20.76 9.04
CA GLU A 192 -11.64 -19.70 8.09
C GLU A 192 -10.45 -19.34 7.23
N VAL A 193 -9.30 -19.15 7.87
CA VAL A 193 -8.06 -18.79 7.18
C VAL A 193 -7.66 -19.92 6.23
N ASN A 194 -7.76 -21.17 6.67
CA ASN A 194 -7.47 -22.34 5.83
C ASN A 194 -8.46 -22.49 4.66
N ALA A 195 -9.71 -22.09 4.83
CA ALA A 195 -10.70 -22.09 3.75
C ALA A 195 -10.48 -20.94 2.74
N ILE A 196 -9.98 -19.79 3.20
CA ILE A 196 -9.77 -18.58 2.40
C ILE A 196 -8.45 -18.64 1.61
N ILE A 197 -7.34 -19.02 2.24
CA ILE A 197 -5.99 -19.05 1.63
C ILE A 197 -5.97 -19.70 0.23
N PRO A 198 -6.52 -20.91 -0.01
CA PRO A 198 -6.43 -21.57 -1.32
C PRO A 198 -7.19 -20.83 -2.43
N ARG A 199 -8.14 -19.97 -2.07
CA ARG A 199 -8.94 -19.16 -3.01
C ARG A 199 -8.35 -17.78 -3.25
N VAL A 200 -7.32 -17.40 -2.50
CA VAL A 200 -6.67 -16.09 -2.65
C VAL A 200 -5.76 -16.12 -3.88
N PRO A 201 -5.94 -15.17 -4.83
CA PRO A 201 -5.06 -15.08 -5.98
C PRO A 201 -3.65 -14.67 -5.56
N SER A 202 -2.64 -15.28 -6.18
CA SER A 202 -1.24 -14.91 -5.97
C SER A 202 -0.99 -13.46 -6.41
N LEU A 203 -0.20 -12.73 -5.64
CA LEU A 203 0.25 -11.39 -6.01
C LEU A 203 1.46 -11.48 -6.96
N ASN A 204 1.55 -10.57 -7.92
CA ASN A 204 2.66 -10.54 -8.88
C ASN A 204 3.39 -9.19 -8.83
N VAL A 205 4.69 -9.21 -8.51
CA VAL A 205 5.57 -8.04 -8.57
C VAL A 205 6.78 -8.36 -9.46
N PRO A 206 6.97 -7.66 -10.61
CA PRO A 206 7.95 -8.00 -11.64
C PRO A 206 9.44 -8.14 -11.25
N TRP A 207 9.84 -7.69 -10.08
CA TRP A 207 11.24 -7.74 -9.62
C TRP A 207 11.42 -8.60 -8.36
N LEU A 208 10.36 -9.26 -7.90
CA LEU A 208 10.36 -10.10 -6.70
C LEU A 208 9.95 -11.55 -7.02
N GLN A 209 10.04 -11.95 -8.30
CA GLN A 209 9.53 -13.22 -8.83
C GLN A 209 10.41 -14.44 -8.48
N ASP A 210 11.62 -14.25 -7.95
CA ASP A 210 12.63 -15.31 -7.83
C ASP A 210 12.59 -16.12 -6.53
N ARG A 211 11.43 -16.64 -6.13
CA ARG A 211 11.41 -17.64 -5.03
C ARG A 211 10.37 -18.74 -5.08
N LEU A 212 9.40 -18.68 -6.00
CA LEU A 212 8.34 -19.68 -6.13
C LEU A 212 8.50 -20.63 -7.32
N GLU A 213 9.32 -20.28 -8.31
CA GLU A 213 9.46 -21.08 -9.54
C GLU A 213 10.44 -22.26 -9.41
N ASP A 214 11.29 -22.30 -8.38
CA ASP A 214 12.24 -23.43 -8.18
C ASP A 214 11.59 -24.72 -7.63
N SER A 215 10.25 -24.77 -7.49
CA SER A 215 9.54 -25.95 -6.96
C SER A 215 8.46 -26.50 -7.90
N ARG A 216 8.31 -25.97 -9.12
CA ARG A 216 7.32 -26.47 -10.09
C ARG A 216 7.97 -26.93 -11.39
N GLU A 217 8.99 -27.77 -11.25
CA GLU A 217 9.32 -28.74 -12.29
C GLU A 217 8.23 -29.82 -12.32
N ASN A 218 7.19 -29.65 -13.14
CA ASN A 218 6.59 -30.81 -13.82
C ASN A 218 5.67 -30.41 -14.99
N LEU A 219 6.10 -30.84 -16.17
CA LEU A 219 5.29 -31.41 -17.26
C LEU A 219 3.90 -30.82 -17.53
N GLU A 220 3.85 -29.80 -18.40
CA GLU A 220 2.79 -29.71 -19.41
C GLU A 220 3.44 -29.38 -20.77
N THR A 221 3.88 -30.43 -21.44
CA THR A 221 3.79 -30.53 -22.89
C THR A 221 2.32 -30.36 -23.28
N GLU A 222 1.95 -29.21 -23.83
CA GLU A 222 0.84 -29.17 -24.78
C GLU A 222 1.22 -28.40 -26.04
N SER A 223 0.76 -29.00 -27.13
CA SER A 223 1.09 -28.84 -28.53
C SER A 223 0.88 -27.43 -29.07
N LEU A 224 1.90 -26.98 -29.78
CA LEU A 224 1.86 -25.82 -30.65
C LEU A 224 1.23 -26.27 -31.97
N GLU A 225 -0.07 -26.04 -32.14
CA GLU A 225 -0.71 -26.15 -33.45
C GLU A 225 -0.32 -24.94 -34.32
N SER A 226 0.20 -25.28 -35.49
CA SER A 226 0.67 -24.43 -36.56
C SER A 226 -0.46 -24.08 -37.54
N GLN A 227 -0.32 -22.92 -38.20
CA GLN A 227 -1.14 -22.32 -39.28
C GLN A 227 -2.24 -21.41 -38.68
N ASP A 228 -2.19 -20.09 -38.81
CA ASP A 228 -2.16 -19.34 -40.08
C ASP A 228 -1.34 -18.04 -40.00
N LYS A 229 -0.54 -17.80 -41.05
CA LYS A 229 0.00 -16.48 -41.41
C LYS A 229 -0.69 -16.04 -42.69
N GLU A 230 -1.34 -14.89 -42.68
CA GLU A 230 -1.51 -14.12 -43.91
C GLU A 230 -1.43 -12.60 -43.67
N ILE A 231 -0.26 -12.06 -44.02
CA ILE A 231 0.00 -10.81 -44.75
C ILE A 231 -0.26 -9.46 -44.04
N LEU A 232 0.84 -8.76 -43.70
CA LEU A 232 1.22 -7.43 -44.20
C LEU A 232 2.45 -6.90 -43.44
N ALA A 233 3.66 -7.19 -43.95
CA ALA A 233 4.85 -6.35 -43.72
C ALA A 233 6.01 -6.82 -44.60
N THR A 234 6.03 -6.33 -45.84
CA THR A 234 7.20 -6.33 -46.71
C THR A 234 8.27 -5.40 -46.14
N SER A 235 9.46 -5.93 -45.81
CA SER A 235 10.73 -5.18 -45.84
C SER A 235 11.93 -6.09 -45.51
N PHE A 236 12.52 -6.60 -46.60
CA PHE A 236 13.96 -6.87 -46.84
C PHE A 236 14.80 -7.78 -45.92
N GLU A 237 15.32 -8.81 -46.57
CA GLU A 237 16.41 -9.74 -46.22
C GLU A 237 17.73 -9.06 -45.87
N ASP A 238 18.46 -9.64 -44.91
CA ASP A 238 19.84 -10.06 -45.16
C ASP A 238 20.25 -11.14 -44.13
N PHE A 239 20.10 -12.41 -44.50
CA PHE A 239 20.66 -13.53 -43.74
C PHE A 239 22.11 -13.79 -44.16
N SER A 240 23.06 -13.58 -43.25
CA SER A 240 24.36 -14.27 -43.34
C SER A 240 24.66 -15.07 -42.06
N LYS A 241 24.70 -16.38 -42.31
CA LYS A 241 24.90 -17.54 -41.44
C LYS A 241 26.13 -17.40 -40.54
N HIS A 242 26.02 -17.75 -39.24
CA HIS A 242 27.12 -18.38 -38.46
C HIS A 242 26.58 -19.45 -37.50
N LYS A 243 27.37 -20.53 -37.36
CA LYS A 243 27.04 -21.85 -36.80
C LYS A 243 26.95 -21.88 -35.26
N ARG A 244 25.89 -22.55 -34.77
CA ARG A 244 25.65 -23.29 -33.49
C ARG A 244 26.64 -23.16 -32.32
N LYS A 245 26.09 -22.95 -31.10
CA LYS A 245 26.16 -23.89 -29.94
C LYS A 245 25.21 -23.49 -28.80
N LEU A 246 24.63 -24.52 -28.18
CA LEU A 246 23.75 -24.59 -27.00
C LEU A 246 24.44 -24.07 -25.72
N VAL A 247 23.86 -23.10 -25.01
CA VAL A 247 24.08 -22.81 -23.56
C VAL A 247 22.88 -22.02 -22.98
N GLU A 248 22.37 -22.50 -21.84
CA GLU A 248 21.55 -21.86 -20.80
C GLU A 248 20.80 -20.54 -21.12
N SER A 249 19.47 -20.60 -21.18
CA SER A 249 18.60 -19.43 -21.28
C SER A 249 18.42 -18.73 -19.93
N GLN A 250 19.46 -18.08 -19.42
CA GLN A 250 19.30 -16.99 -18.45
C GLN A 250 18.94 -15.72 -19.22
N ARG A 251 17.74 -15.17 -19.00
CA ARG A 251 17.39 -13.83 -19.50
C ARG A 251 18.19 -12.78 -18.72
N THR A 252 19.44 -12.59 -19.08
CA THR A 252 20.26 -11.48 -18.61
C THR A 252 19.70 -10.18 -19.19
N VAL A 253 19.10 -9.33 -18.34
CA VAL A 253 18.69 -7.99 -18.72
C VAL A 253 19.95 -7.17 -18.99
N VAL A 254 20.29 -6.99 -20.27
CA VAL A 254 21.41 -6.15 -20.70
C VAL A 254 20.97 -4.69 -20.65
N LEU A 255 21.39 -3.97 -19.61
CA LEU A 255 21.17 -2.53 -19.52
C LEU A 255 22.08 -1.82 -20.53
N GLN A 256 21.48 -1.06 -21.44
CA GLN A 256 22.24 -0.21 -22.36
C GLN A 256 22.66 1.10 -21.67
N PRO A 257 23.92 1.52 -21.79
CA PRO A 257 24.38 2.77 -21.20
C PRO A 257 23.75 3.97 -21.92
N LEU A 258 23.00 4.78 -21.18
CA LEU A 258 22.45 6.03 -21.69
C LEU A 258 23.57 7.07 -21.84
N LYS A 259 23.77 7.58 -23.06
CA LYS A 259 24.67 8.72 -23.32
C LYS A 259 23.98 10.03 -22.91
N ILE A 260 24.38 10.59 -21.77
CA ILE A 260 23.91 11.90 -21.31
C ILE A 260 24.48 12.97 -22.25
N LYS A 261 23.63 13.59 -23.07
CA LYS A 261 24.05 14.63 -24.03
C LYS A 261 24.48 15.94 -23.36
N LYS A 262 23.84 16.32 -22.25
CA LYS A 262 24.11 17.59 -21.56
C LYS A 262 23.68 17.52 -20.10
N LEU A 263 24.60 17.78 -19.19
CA LEU A 263 24.30 17.96 -17.77
C LEU A 263 24.13 19.45 -17.49
N ILE A 264 22.89 19.88 -17.27
CA ILE A 264 22.57 21.27 -16.94
C ILE A 264 22.61 21.41 -15.40
N PRO A 265 23.51 22.24 -14.84
CA PRO A 265 23.54 22.47 -13.40
C PRO A 265 22.21 23.04 -12.89
N ASN A 266 21.77 22.57 -11.72
CA ASN A 266 20.56 23.09 -11.08
C ASN A 266 20.68 24.62 -10.86
N PRO A 267 19.83 25.45 -11.49
CA PRO A 267 19.95 26.91 -11.44
C PRO A 267 19.72 27.48 -10.04
N ASN A 268 19.04 26.75 -9.15
CA ASN A 268 18.74 27.18 -7.78
C ASN A 268 19.88 26.86 -6.80
N LYS A 269 20.94 26.18 -7.23
CA LYS A 269 22.05 25.78 -6.36
C LYS A 269 23.20 26.79 -6.42
N LYS A 270 23.25 27.73 -5.47
CA LYS A 270 24.42 28.62 -5.26
C LYS A 270 25.64 27.78 -4.86
N ARG A 271 26.66 27.72 -5.71
CA ARG A 271 27.92 27.01 -5.42
C ARG A 271 28.87 27.91 -4.64
N LYS A 272 29.50 27.39 -3.59
CA LYS A 272 30.61 28.07 -2.92
C LYS A 272 31.81 28.11 -3.89
N PRO A 273 32.59 29.21 -3.94
CA PRO A 273 33.79 29.25 -4.75
C PRO A 273 34.81 28.20 -4.28
N PRO A 274 35.58 27.59 -5.19
CA PRO A 274 36.62 26.63 -4.83
C PRO A 274 37.68 27.29 -3.93
N LYS A 275 38.16 26.56 -2.91
CA LYS A 275 39.06 27.03 -1.83
C LYS A 275 40.47 27.44 -2.28
N SER A 276 40.75 27.62 -3.57
CA SER A 276 42.09 27.94 -4.06
C SER A 276 42.07 28.99 -5.17
N LYS A 277 41.60 30.20 -4.85
CA LYS A 277 42.08 31.42 -5.51
C LYS A 277 42.28 32.49 -4.44
N LYS A 278 43.55 32.66 -4.03
CA LYS A 278 43.98 33.88 -3.32
C LYS A 278 43.57 35.08 -4.20
N ALA A 279 42.95 36.07 -3.56
CA ALA A 279 42.69 37.36 -4.19
C ALA A 279 44.04 37.98 -4.60
N ALA A 280 44.22 38.24 -5.89
CA ALA A 280 45.21 39.20 -6.34
C ALA A 280 44.57 40.58 -6.17
N SER A 281 45.04 41.31 -5.15
CA SER A 281 44.86 42.74 -5.03
C SER A 281 45.50 43.43 -6.24
N LYS A 282 44.73 44.27 -6.92
CA LYS A 282 45.15 45.51 -7.57
C LYS A 282 43.93 46.40 -7.74
#